data_AF-A0A6J4YJH0-F1
#
_entry.id   AF-A0A6J4YJH0-F1
#
_cell.length_a   1.000
_cell.length_b   1.000
_cell.length_c   1.000
_cell.angle_alpha   90.00
_cell.angle_beta   90.00
_cell.angle_gamma   90.00
#
_symmetry.space_group_name_H-M   'P 1'
#
loop_
_entity.id
_entity.type
_entity.pdbx_description
1 polymer ?
#
loop_
_entity_poly.entity_id
_entity_poly.type
_entity_poly.pdbx_seq_one_letter_code
_entity_poly.pdbx_strand_id
1 'polypeptide(L)'
;MEKDPALYREELESVVKQLSANNIIAKIKGEGISQFVYAKCDDRTVELSQDKDGIWVEFWLGDSENPKNAMTISSYHEALKEVLSWLMM
;
A
#
# COMPACT_ATOMS: atom_id res chain seq x y z
N MET A 1 -17.00 -7.77 15.40
CA MET A 1 -16.15 -8.91 14.99
C MET A 1 -14.89 -8.29 14.40
N GLU A 2 -13.76 -8.42 15.09
CA GLU A 2 -12.47 -8.05 14.50
C GLU A 2 -12.19 -9.04 13.35
N LYS A 3 -11.73 -8.54 12.20
CA LYS A 3 -11.37 -9.41 11.08
C LYS A 3 -10.09 -10.16 11.43
N ASP A 4 -9.99 -11.40 10.99
CA ASP A 4 -8.80 -12.23 11.15
C ASP A 4 -7.59 -11.55 10.45
N PRO A 5 -6.45 -11.35 11.12
CA PRO A 5 -5.23 -10.83 10.50
C PRO A 5 -4.79 -11.58 9.23
N ALA A 6 -5.10 -12.88 9.12
CA ALA A 6 -4.85 -13.65 7.91
C ALA A 6 -5.62 -13.13 6.69
N LEU A 7 -6.83 -12.59 6.91
CA LEU A 7 -7.69 -12.03 5.86
C LEU A 7 -7.07 -10.77 5.22
N TYR A 8 -6.31 -9.98 6.00
CA TYR A 8 -5.64 -8.79 5.49
C TYR A 8 -4.46 -9.15 4.58
N ARG A 9 -3.79 -10.26 4.86
CA ARG A 9 -2.62 -10.67 4.07
C ARG A 9 -2.97 -11.00 2.63
N GLU A 10 -4.06 -11.73 2.38
CA GLU A 10 -4.49 -12.09 1.01
C GLU A 10 -4.77 -10.85 0.16
N GLU A 11 -5.35 -9.81 0.76
CA GLU A 11 -5.59 -8.54 0.08
C GLU A 11 -4.29 -7.78 -0.22
N LEU A 12 -3.35 -7.73 0.73
CA LEU A 12 -2.02 -7.15 0.48
C LEU A 12 -1.26 -7.91 -0.63
N GLU A 13 -1.37 -9.24 -0.68
CA GLU A 13 -0.78 -10.06 -1.75
C GLU A 13 -1.43 -9.77 -3.10
N SER A 14 -2.75 -9.59 -3.13
CA SER A 14 -3.50 -9.16 -4.32
C SER A 14 -3.06 -7.78 -4.83
N VAL A 15 -2.85 -6.81 -3.93
CA VAL A 15 -2.32 -5.49 -4.27
C VAL A 15 -0.93 -5.61 -4.90
N VAL A 16 -0.01 -6.37 -4.29
CA VAL A 16 1.34 -6.60 -4.84
C VAL A 16 1.28 -7.17 -6.24
N LYS A 17 0.45 -8.19 -6.47
CA LYS A 17 0.29 -8.82 -7.79
C LYS A 17 -0.18 -7.81 -8.85
N GLN A 18 -1.14 -6.96 -8.51
CA GLN A 18 -1.67 -5.95 -9.43
C GLN A 18 -0.67 -4.83 -9.74
N LEU A 19 0.11 -4.39 -8.74
CA LEU A 19 1.17 -3.42 -8.94
C LEU A 19 2.30 -4.00 -9.80
N SER A 20 2.73 -5.24 -9.52
CA SER A 20 3.75 -5.91 -10.33
C SER A 20 3.33 -6.13 -11.78
N ALA A 21 2.04 -6.33 -12.05
CA ALA A 21 1.51 -6.40 -13.42
C ALA A 21 1.67 -5.09 -14.22
N ASN A 22 1.90 -3.96 -13.53
CA ASN A 22 2.18 -2.64 -14.13
C ASN A 22 3.68 -2.29 -14.12
N ASN A 23 4.57 -3.29 -13.99
CA ASN A 23 6.03 -3.10 -13.87
C ASN A 23 6.49 -2.28 -12.66
N ILE A 24 5.64 -2.15 -11.63
CA ILE A 24 5.99 -1.46 -10.38
C ILE A 24 6.67 -2.45 -9.43
N ILE A 25 7.76 -2.00 -8.81
CA ILE A 25 8.43 -2.79 -7.76
C ILE A 25 7.53 -2.78 -6.53
N ALA A 26 6.93 -3.93 -6.19
CA ALA A 26 6.05 -4.08 -5.03
C ALA A 26 6.41 -5.31 -4.20
N LYS A 27 6.31 -5.22 -2.87
CA LYS A 27 6.53 -6.33 -1.94
C LYS A 27 5.82 -6.09 -0.61
N ILE A 28 5.45 -7.17 0.05
CA ILE A 28 5.02 -7.10 1.45
C ILE A 28 6.25 -6.99 2.34
N LYS A 29 6.20 -6.07 3.30
CA LYS A 29 7.16 -5.91 4.40
C LYS A 29 6.42 -6.04 5.74
N GLY A 30 7.20 -6.12 6.82
CA GLY A 30 6.67 -6.28 8.17
C GLY A 30 6.31 -7.73 8.52
N GLU A 31 5.94 -7.94 9.78
CA GLU A 31 5.64 -9.26 10.36
C GLU A 31 4.32 -9.23 11.15
N GLY A 32 3.63 -10.37 11.21
CA GLY A 32 2.40 -10.52 12.00
C GLY A 32 1.28 -9.57 11.57
N ILE A 33 0.80 -8.75 12.50
CA ILE A 33 -0.27 -7.76 12.25
C ILE A 33 0.25 -6.45 11.66
N SER A 34 1.57 -6.25 11.61
CA SER A 34 2.22 -5.02 11.14
C SER A 34 2.72 -5.15 9.70
N GLN A 35 2.03 -5.95 8.88
CA GLN A 35 2.38 -6.13 7.48
C GLN A 35 1.84 -5.00 6.61
N PHE A 36 2.62 -4.62 5.60
CA PHE A 36 2.26 -3.57 4.66
C PHE A 36 2.85 -3.84 3.28
N VAL A 37 2.21 -3.31 2.24
CA VAL A 37 2.76 -3.25 0.90
C VAL A 37 3.67 -2.05 0.78
N TYR A 38 4.92 -2.31 0.40
CA TYR A 38 5.85 -1.30 -0.09
C TYR A 38 5.86 -1.35 -1.61
N ALA A 39 5.63 -0.20 -2.26
CA ALA A 39 5.68 -0.07 -3.71
C ALA A 39 6.53 1.13 -4.13
N LYS A 40 7.29 1.00 -5.22
CA LYS A 40 8.16 2.07 -5.74
C LYS A 40 8.18 2.07 -7.27
N CYS A 41 8.12 3.27 -7.83
CA CYS A 41 8.33 3.58 -9.24
C CYS A 41 9.11 4.90 -9.31
N ASP A 42 10.29 4.88 -9.94
CA ASP A 42 11.22 6.02 -9.96
C ASP A 42 11.49 6.61 -8.57
N ASP A 43 11.27 7.91 -8.38
CA ASP A 43 11.43 8.63 -7.11
C ASP A 43 10.16 8.61 -6.25
N ARG A 44 9.11 7.90 -6.66
CA ARG A 44 7.85 7.81 -5.92
C ARG A 44 7.73 6.49 -5.19
N THR A 45 7.37 6.57 -3.92
CA THR A 45 7.19 5.40 -3.06
C THR A 45 5.84 5.46 -2.36
N VAL A 46 5.25 4.29 -2.12
CA VAL A 46 4.01 4.10 -1.38
C VAL A 46 4.21 3.05 -0.30
N GLU A 47 3.62 3.31 0.86
CA GLU A 47 3.33 2.31 1.88
C GLU A 47 1.80 2.16 2.00
N LEU A 48 1.30 0.92 1.99
CA LEU A 48 -0.12 0.62 2.15
C LEU A 48 -0.28 -0.47 3.22
N SER A 49 -0.99 -0.16 4.28
CA SER A 49 -1.32 -1.09 5.37
C SER A 49 -2.82 -1.12 5.62
N GLN A 50 -3.31 -2.14 6.32
CA GLN A 50 -4.68 -2.19 6.78
C GLN A 50 -4.75 -2.46 8.26
N ASP A 51 -5.65 -1.74 8.93
CA ASP A 51 -6.05 -2.01 10.30
C ASP A 51 -7.58 -2.06 10.44
N LYS A 52 -8.06 -1.90 11.68
CA LYS A 52 -9.49 -1.87 12.02
C LYS A 52 -10.22 -0.63 11.50
N ASP A 53 -9.50 0.47 11.29
CA ASP A 53 -10.05 1.79 10.95
C ASP A 53 -10.05 2.03 9.43
N GLY A 54 -9.26 1.27 8.67
CA GLY A 54 -9.34 1.22 7.22
C GLY A 54 -8.02 0.83 6.56
N ILE A 55 -7.88 1.22 5.28
CA ILE A 55 -6.63 1.07 4.54
C ILE A 55 -5.88 2.38 4.65
N TRP A 56 -4.74 2.37 5.34
CA TRP A 56 -3.85 3.51 5.47
C TRP A 56 -2.85 3.50 4.32
N VAL A 57 -2.69 4.63 3.63
CA VAL A 57 -1.76 4.79 2.52
C VAL A 57 -0.90 6.03 2.74
N GLU A 58 0.41 5.86 2.66
CA GLU A 58 1.40 6.95 2.74
C GLU A 58 2.16 7.09 1.43
N PHE A 59 2.35 8.33 0.99
CA PHE A 59 2.96 8.67 -0.29
C PHE A 59 4.25 9.45 -0.07
N TRP A 60 5.34 8.97 -0.65
CA TRP A 60 6.68 9.50 -0.46
C TRP A 60 7.30 9.92 -1.80
N LEU A 61 8.14 10.96 -1.77
CA LEU A 61 8.90 11.46 -2.93
C LEU A 61 10.39 11.57 -2.56
N GLY A 62 11.24 10.92 -3.33
CA GLY A 62 12.68 10.81 -3.10
C GLY A 62 13.01 10.20 -1.74
N ASP A 63 14.09 10.69 -1.13
CA ASP A 63 14.57 10.30 0.19
C ASP A 63 14.03 11.22 1.31
N SER A 64 12.80 11.76 1.13
CA SER A 64 12.16 12.59 2.16
C SER A 64 12.04 11.84 3.48
N GLU A 65 12.27 12.52 4.61
CA GLU A 65 12.06 11.96 5.96
C GLU A 65 10.58 11.92 6.37
N ASN A 66 9.71 12.66 5.66
CA ASN A 66 8.27 12.70 5.91
C ASN A 66 7.46 12.32 4.65
N PRO A 67 6.31 11.65 4.80
CA PRO A 67 5.41 11.41 3.68
C PRO A 67 4.90 12.75 3.15
N LYS A 68 4.78 12.86 1.83
CA LYS A 68 4.15 14.01 1.17
C LYS A 68 2.66 14.09 1.45
N ASN A 69 2.02 12.93 1.58
CA ASN A 69 0.61 12.81 1.89
C ASN A 69 0.35 11.47 2.58
N ALA A 70 -0.72 11.42 3.36
CA ALA A 70 -1.24 10.18 3.90
C ALA A 70 -2.76 10.24 4.05
N MET A 71 -3.44 9.11 3.86
CA MET A 71 -4.90 9.04 3.92
C MET A 71 -5.40 7.66 4.30
N THR A 72 -6.60 7.64 4.88
CA THR A 72 -7.38 6.41 5.11
C THR A 72 -8.41 6.24 3.98
N ILE A 73 -8.42 5.07 3.36
CA ILE A 73 -9.30 4.70 2.25
C ILE A 73 -10.16 3.49 2.67
N SER A 74 -11.42 3.49 2.23
CA SER A 74 -12.43 2.51 2.67
C SER A 74 -12.32 1.15 1.97
N SER A 75 -11.65 1.08 0.82
CA SER A 75 -11.59 -0.13 -0.02
C SER A 75 -10.26 -0.30 -0.76
N TYR A 76 -9.84 -1.55 -0.97
CA TYR A 76 -8.60 -1.87 -1.69
C TYR A 76 -8.62 -1.44 -3.15
N HIS A 77 -9.81 -1.44 -3.77
CA HIS A 77 -9.97 -0.98 -5.14
C HIS A 77 -9.68 0.52 -5.28
N GLU A 78 -10.21 1.34 -4.37
CA GLU A 78 -9.91 2.78 -4.35
C GLU A 78 -8.46 3.03 -3.96
N ALA A 79 -7.94 2.32 -2.96
CA ALA A 79 -6.55 2.45 -2.55
C ALA A 79 -5.61 2.12 -3.72
N LEU A 80 -5.85 1.04 -4.44
CA LEU A 80 -5.04 0.67 -5.60
C LEU A 80 -5.09 1.73 -6.70
N LYS A 81 -6.25 2.36 -6.96
CA LYS A 81 -6.35 3.45 -7.94
C LYS A 81 -5.50 4.65 -7.53
N GLU A 82 -5.56 5.07 -6.28
CA GLU A 82 -4.76 6.19 -5.77
C GLU A 82 -3.26 5.87 -5.80
N VAL A 83 -2.88 4.66 -5.40
CA VAL A 83 -1.49 4.19 -5.46
C VAL A 83 -0.96 4.16 -6.88
N LEU A 84 -1.73 3.62 -7.83
CA LEU A 84 -1.37 3.59 -9.25
C LEU A 84 -1.27 5.00 -9.84
N SER A 85 -2.24 5.86 -9.54
CA SER A 85 -2.25 7.27 -9.96
C SER A 85 -0.97 7.96 -9.49
N TRP A 86 -0.62 7.85 -8.21
CA TRP A 86 0.60 8.44 -7.68
C TRP A 86 1.86 7.90 -8.33
N LEU A 87 2.02 6.57 -8.40
CA LEU A 87 3.26 5.94 -8.85
C LEU A 87 3.55 6.13 -10.35
N MET A 88 2.53 6.43 -11.17
CA MET A 88 2.66 6.58 -12.62
C MET A 88 2.59 8.02 -13.13
N MET A 89 2.60 9.01 -12.23
CA MET A 89 2.68 10.45 -12.57
C MET A 89 4.11 10.91 -12.86
#